data_AF-A0A1I0U9J7-F1
#
_entry.id   AF-A0A1I0U9J7-F1
#
_cell.length_a   1.000
_cell.length_b   1.000
_cell.length_c   1.000
_cell.angle_alpha   90.00
_cell.angle_beta   90.00
_cell.angle_gamma   90.00
#
_symmetry.space_group_name_H-M   'P 1'
#
loop_
_entity.id
_entity.type
_entity.pdbx_description
1 polymer ?
#
loop_
_entity_poly.entity_id
_entity_poly.type
_entity_poly.pdbx_seq_one_letter_code
_entity_poly.pdbx_strand_id
1 'polypeptide(L)'
;MRQYLYILFFLLSSCSSSDPKAIFEDRTGLSISDSISNVKATDNYELLEGEFSIVFKTTQSQINSWLKGSPPWNNLKWHKGKIPPEIGVAAQFNFPERVGLEASDDGEATYFGDENLIKLLNDTTNYYSYVEDCCAAEKDLRFHDGRLLILQPHTKMIYYAVWNF
;
A
#
# COMPACT_ATOMS: atom_id res chain seq x y z
N MET A 1 50.05 13.37 -26.31
CA MET A 1 49.52 13.89 -25.02
C MET A 1 48.01 13.78 -25.08
N ARG A 2 47.42 12.69 -24.58
CA ARG A 2 46.95 12.48 -23.19
C ARG A 2 45.76 13.38 -22.86
N GLN A 3 44.55 12.81 -22.79
CA GLN A 3 43.65 12.95 -21.65
C GLN A 3 42.48 11.97 -21.79
N TYR A 4 42.51 10.92 -20.96
CA TYR A 4 41.40 10.02 -20.70
C TYR A 4 40.42 10.73 -19.77
N LEU A 5 39.16 10.90 -20.21
CA LEU A 5 38.09 11.37 -19.34
C LEU A 5 37.45 10.16 -18.68
N TYR A 6 37.82 9.91 -17.41
CA TYR A 6 37.14 8.94 -16.56
C TYR A 6 35.81 9.55 -16.12
N ILE A 7 34.71 9.03 -16.65
CA ILE A 7 33.37 9.32 -16.12
C ILE A 7 33.20 8.44 -14.88
N LEU A 8 33.26 9.07 -13.71
CA LEU A 8 33.07 8.45 -12.41
C LEU A 8 31.57 8.15 -12.22
N PHE A 9 31.24 6.88 -12.09
CA PHE A 9 29.93 6.39 -11.64
C PHE A 9 29.64 6.90 -10.22
N PHE A 10 28.60 7.72 -10.05
CA PHE A 10 27.96 7.93 -8.75
C PHE A 10 26.74 7.02 -8.65
N LEU A 11 26.96 5.78 -8.22
CA LEU A 11 25.90 4.95 -7.65
C LEU A 11 25.70 5.41 -6.20
N LEU A 12 24.77 6.32 -6.00
CA LEU A 12 24.25 6.62 -4.66
C LEU A 12 23.42 5.41 -4.20
N SER A 13 24.09 4.40 -3.63
CA SER A 13 23.44 3.39 -2.79
C SER A 13 23.08 4.05 -1.46
N SER A 14 21.91 4.67 -1.41
CA SER A 14 21.25 4.99 -0.15
C SER A 14 20.73 3.67 0.44
N CYS A 15 21.63 2.91 1.08
CA CYS A 15 21.27 1.71 1.81
C CYS A 15 20.75 2.12 3.20
N SER A 16 19.48 2.49 3.26
CA SER A 16 18.67 2.36 4.48
C SER A 16 17.59 1.33 4.18
N SER A 17 17.99 0.09 3.85
CA SER A 17 17.04 -0.97 3.55
C SER A 17 16.63 -1.66 4.84
N SER A 18 15.80 -1.01 5.65
CA SER A 18 15.01 -1.72 6.66
C SER A 18 14.26 -2.85 5.94
N ASP A 19 14.38 -4.09 6.44
CA ASP A 19 13.81 -5.29 5.81
C ASP A 19 12.28 -5.11 5.67
N PRO A 20 11.72 -5.05 4.44
CA PRO A 20 10.29 -4.87 4.21
C PRO A 20 9.43 -5.90 4.94
N LYS A 21 9.96 -7.11 5.12
CA LYS A 21 9.30 -8.16 5.91
C LYS A 21 9.13 -7.72 7.36
N ALA A 22 10.23 -7.31 8.01
CA ALA A 22 10.22 -6.91 9.41
C ALA A 22 9.32 -5.70 9.66
N ILE A 23 9.34 -4.70 8.76
CA ILE A 23 8.46 -3.53 8.85
C ILE A 23 6.99 -3.93 8.73
N PHE A 24 6.67 -4.80 7.76
CA PHE A 24 5.32 -5.29 7.58
C PHE A 24 4.81 -6.03 8.82
N GLU A 25 5.61 -6.95 9.35
CA GLU A 25 5.26 -7.73 10.54
C GLU A 25 5.04 -6.83 11.76
N ASP A 26 5.94 -5.87 12.00
CA ASP A 26 5.85 -4.92 13.11
C ASP A 26 4.59 -4.05 13.03
N ARG A 27 4.28 -3.50 11.85
CA ARG A 27 3.21 -2.50 11.71
C ARG A 27 1.82 -3.10 11.51
N THR A 28 1.72 -4.34 11.01
CA THR A 28 0.45 -5.04 10.80
C THR A 28 0.16 -6.08 11.88
N GLY A 29 1.20 -6.57 12.58
CA GLY A 29 1.10 -7.73 13.46
C GLY A 29 0.93 -9.07 12.74
N LEU A 30 1.00 -9.10 11.41
CA LEU A 30 0.84 -10.32 10.61
C LEU A 30 2.20 -10.93 10.29
N SER A 31 2.49 -12.09 10.89
CA SER A 31 3.74 -12.83 10.62
C SER A 31 3.79 -13.36 9.19
N ILE A 32 4.94 -13.20 8.54
CA ILE A 32 5.30 -13.76 7.25
C ILE A 32 6.16 -15.02 7.49
N SER A 33 5.55 -16.20 7.35
CA SER A 33 6.25 -17.50 7.43
C SER A 33 6.86 -17.93 6.10
N ASP A 34 6.22 -17.53 5.01
CA ASP A 34 6.58 -17.96 3.66
C ASP A 34 7.53 -16.94 3.00
N SER A 35 8.15 -17.33 1.89
CA SER A 35 8.99 -16.41 1.10
C SER A 35 8.16 -15.25 0.55
N ILE A 36 8.74 -14.05 0.59
CA ILE A 36 8.21 -12.89 -0.13
C ILE A 36 9.13 -12.53 -1.29
N SER A 37 8.56 -11.96 -2.34
CA SER A 37 9.33 -11.38 -3.44
C SER A 37 8.79 -10.00 -3.80
N ASN A 38 9.72 -9.06 -3.99
CA ASN A 38 9.40 -7.75 -4.52
C ASN A 38 8.93 -7.90 -5.98
N VAL A 39 8.00 -7.06 -6.40
CA VAL A 39 7.39 -7.02 -7.74
C VAL A 39 8.09 -6.01 -8.64
N LYS A 40 8.57 -4.89 -8.09
CA LYS A 40 9.46 -3.90 -8.70
C LYS A 40 10.50 -3.41 -7.69
N ALA A 41 11.59 -2.84 -8.18
CA ALA A 41 12.64 -2.25 -7.34
C ALA A 41 12.14 -1.05 -6.50
N THR A 42 11.06 -0.40 -6.95
CA THR A 42 10.43 0.78 -6.31
C THR A 42 9.25 0.43 -5.41
N ASP A 43 9.04 -0.86 -5.12
CA ASP A 43 7.84 -1.33 -4.40
C ASP A 43 7.76 -0.91 -2.95
N ASN A 44 8.94 -0.69 -2.37
CA ASN A 44 9.07 -0.24 -1.00
C ASN A 44 9.68 1.15 -1.06
N TYR A 45 8.88 2.15 -0.74
CA TYR A 45 9.34 3.52 -0.61
C TYR A 45 8.91 4.06 0.73
N GLU A 46 9.74 4.94 1.27
CA GLU A 46 9.45 5.80 2.41
C GLU A 46 9.58 7.23 1.89
N LEU A 47 8.49 7.99 1.97
CA LEU A 47 8.52 9.42 1.65
C LEU A 47 8.88 10.21 2.89
N LEU A 48 9.36 11.44 2.67
CA LEU A 48 9.48 12.41 3.74
C LEU A 48 8.09 12.60 4.37
N GLU A 49 8.04 12.69 5.71
CA GLU A 49 6.80 12.86 6.50
C GLU A 49 6.02 11.58 6.89
N GLY A 50 6.63 10.40 6.69
CA GLY A 50 6.14 9.16 7.30
C GLY A 50 5.12 8.39 6.45
N GLU A 51 4.77 8.89 5.26
CA GLU A 51 4.11 8.08 4.24
C GLU A 51 5.06 6.97 3.77
N PHE A 52 4.55 5.76 3.63
CA PHE A 52 5.33 4.67 3.04
C PHE A 52 4.41 3.62 2.42
N SER A 53 4.97 2.84 1.50
CA SER A 53 4.28 1.69 0.91
C SER A 53 5.19 0.47 0.94
N ILE A 54 4.58 -0.70 1.11
CA ILE A 54 5.20 -2.01 0.97
C ILE A 54 4.33 -2.83 0.02
N VAL A 55 4.93 -3.29 -1.09
CA VAL A 55 4.26 -4.18 -2.06
C VAL A 55 5.10 -5.42 -2.29
N PHE A 56 4.49 -6.60 -2.16
CA PHE A 56 5.18 -7.86 -2.43
C PHE A 56 4.22 -8.96 -2.86
N LYS A 57 4.79 -10.02 -3.41
CA LYS A 57 4.11 -11.31 -3.62
C LYS A 57 4.47 -12.28 -2.52
N THR A 58 3.49 -13.10 -2.15
CA THR A 58 3.70 -14.25 -1.27
C THR A 58 2.97 -15.48 -1.81
N THR A 59 2.78 -16.50 -1.00
CA THR A 59 2.09 -17.74 -1.37
C THR A 59 0.58 -17.63 -1.10
N GLN A 60 -0.18 -18.53 -1.74
CA GLN A 60 -1.61 -18.67 -1.42
C GLN A 60 -1.81 -19.15 0.03
N SER A 61 -0.92 -20.02 0.54
CA SER A 61 -0.97 -20.52 1.92
C SER A 61 -0.83 -19.39 2.93
N GLN A 62 0.13 -18.49 2.72
CA GLN A 62 0.34 -17.32 3.58
C GLN A 62 -0.90 -16.44 3.64
N ILE A 63 -1.45 -16.06 2.47
CA ILE A 63 -2.66 -15.23 2.40
C ILE A 63 -3.84 -15.92 3.08
N ASN A 64 -4.05 -17.20 2.79
CA ASN A 64 -5.13 -17.96 3.42
C ASN A 64 -4.96 -18.06 4.93
N SER A 65 -3.72 -18.10 5.44
CA SER A 65 -3.47 -18.09 6.87
C SER A 65 -3.87 -16.76 7.50
N TRP A 66 -3.54 -15.63 6.88
CA TRP A 66 -3.96 -14.31 7.38
C TRP A 66 -5.48 -14.12 7.31
N LEU A 67 -6.12 -14.56 6.23
CA LEU A 67 -7.57 -14.47 6.06
C LEU A 67 -8.37 -15.32 7.04
N LYS A 68 -7.77 -16.37 7.60
CA LYS A 68 -8.36 -17.17 8.69
C LYS A 68 -8.20 -16.51 10.06
N GLY A 69 -7.22 -15.63 10.21
CA GLY A 69 -6.98 -14.86 11.43
C GLY A 69 -7.76 -13.53 11.45
N SER A 70 -7.55 -12.77 12.51
CA SER A 70 -8.08 -11.42 12.62
C SER A 70 -7.28 -10.46 11.75
N PRO A 71 -7.93 -9.49 11.07
CA PRO A 71 -7.22 -8.41 10.40
C PRO A 71 -6.48 -7.50 11.42
N PRO A 72 -5.51 -6.71 10.96
CA PRO A 72 -4.85 -5.69 11.78
C PRO A 72 -5.80 -4.60 12.30
N TRP A 73 -5.32 -3.84 13.28
CA TRP A 73 -5.85 -2.54 13.72
C TRP A 73 -7.30 -2.56 14.25
N ASN A 74 -7.62 -3.53 15.11
CA ASN A 74 -8.92 -3.67 15.79
C ASN A 74 -10.13 -3.86 14.86
N ASN A 75 -9.92 -4.15 13.57
CA ASN A 75 -11.00 -4.55 12.68
C ASN A 75 -11.54 -5.91 13.14
N LEU A 76 -12.87 -6.04 13.28
CA LEU A 76 -13.48 -7.29 13.75
C LEU A 76 -13.35 -8.44 12.74
N LYS A 77 -13.31 -8.10 11.46
CA LYS A 77 -13.20 -9.03 10.33
C LYS A 77 -12.56 -8.32 9.14
N TRP A 78 -11.96 -9.11 8.24
CA TRP A 78 -11.52 -8.60 6.95
C TRP A 78 -12.71 -8.03 6.17
N HIS A 79 -12.56 -6.82 5.65
CA HIS A 79 -13.46 -6.30 4.63
C HIS A 79 -13.22 -7.04 3.32
N LYS A 80 -14.25 -7.13 2.47
CA LYS A 80 -14.15 -7.78 1.16
C LYS A 80 -14.81 -6.92 0.10
N GLY A 81 -14.15 -6.78 -1.05
CA GLY A 81 -14.65 -6.05 -2.18
C GLY A 81 -13.83 -4.80 -2.49
N LYS A 82 -14.49 -3.85 -3.17
CA LYS A 82 -13.88 -2.59 -3.56
C LYS A 82 -13.39 -1.80 -2.35
N ILE A 83 -12.30 -1.07 -2.52
CA ILE A 83 -11.83 -0.10 -1.55
C ILE A 83 -12.68 1.17 -1.69
N PRO A 84 -13.29 1.66 -0.59
CA PRO A 84 -14.06 2.90 -0.62
C PRO A 84 -13.23 4.08 -1.15
N PRO A 85 -13.79 4.90 -2.07
CA PRO A 85 -13.14 6.08 -2.66
C PRO A 85 -12.36 6.95 -1.68
N GLU A 86 -12.96 7.24 -0.53
CA GLU A 86 -12.41 8.08 0.54
C GLU A 86 -11.12 7.51 1.17
N ILE A 87 -10.93 6.20 1.12
CA ILE A 87 -9.71 5.53 1.61
C ILE A 87 -8.71 5.37 0.46
N GLY A 88 -9.18 4.94 -0.71
CA GLY A 88 -8.28 4.61 -1.83
C GLY A 88 -7.57 5.82 -2.43
N VAL A 89 -8.16 7.01 -2.35
CA VAL A 89 -7.51 8.25 -2.83
C VAL A 89 -6.35 8.69 -1.92
N ALA A 90 -6.40 8.35 -0.64
CA ALA A 90 -5.37 8.65 0.34
C ALA A 90 -4.16 7.71 0.20
N ALA A 91 -4.40 6.46 -0.23
CA ALA A 91 -3.37 5.45 -0.36
C ALA A 91 -2.62 5.52 -1.70
N GLN A 92 -1.29 5.47 -1.63
CA GLN A 92 -0.43 5.26 -2.80
C GLN A 92 0.39 3.98 -2.63
N PHE A 93 0.58 3.26 -3.74
CA PHE A 93 1.42 2.06 -3.81
C PHE A 93 2.46 2.20 -4.93
N ASN A 94 2.99 1.08 -5.43
CA ASN A 94 3.98 0.99 -6.50
C ASN A 94 3.45 1.30 -7.92
N PHE A 95 2.48 2.21 -8.02
CA PHE A 95 1.91 2.72 -9.26
C PHE A 95 2.59 4.04 -9.66
N PRO A 96 2.77 4.30 -10.96
CA PRO A 96 3.38 5.54 -11.46
C PRO A 96 2.66 6.82 -10.99
N GLU A 97 1.33 6.79 -10.95
CA GLU A 97 0.50 7.94 -10.63
C GLU A 97 -0.46 7.63 -9.47
N ARG A 98 -0.97 8.68 -8.83
CA ARG A 98 -2.06 8.62 -7.83
C ARG A 98 -3.41 8.55 -8.55
N VAL A 99 -4.45 8.16 -7.82
CA VAL A 99 -5.84 8.32 -8.27
C VAL A 99 -6.46 9.59 -7.68
N GLY A 100 -7.45 10.14 -8.38
CA GLY A 100 -8.34 11.18 -7.88
C GLY A 100 -9.77 10.67 -7.73
N LEU A 101 -10.64 11.52 -7.20
CA LEU A 101 -12.08 11.26 -7.07
C LEU A 101 -12.90 12.14 -8.00
N GLU A 102 -13.77 11.52 -8.79
CA GLU A 102 -14.82 12.19 -9.55
C GLU A 102 -16.17 11.82 -8.93
N ALA A 103 -17.02 12.82 -8.69
CA ALA A 103 -18.38 12.61 -8.20
C ALA A 103 -19.36 12.78 -9.37
N SER A 104 -20.21 11.79 -9.61
CA SER A 104 -21.31 11.90 -10.57
C SER A 104 -22.47 12.74 -9.99
N ASP A 105 -23.38 13.16 -10.88
CA ASP A 105 -24.54 13.98 -10.52
C ASP A 105 -25.49 13.33 -9.50
N ASP A 106 -25.43 12.00 -9.36
CA ASP A 106 -26.17 11.21 -8.35
C ASP A 106 -25.42 11.05 -7.02
N GLY A 107 -24.22 11.62 -6.91
CA GLY A 107 -23.39 11.61 -5.71
C GLY A 107 -22.54 10.35 -5.55
N GLU A 108 -22.49 9.45 -6.53
CA GLU A 108 -21.54 8.33 -6.51
C GLU A 108 -20.11 8.82 -6.77
N ALA A 109 -19.18 8.49 -5.87
CA ALA A 109 -17.77 8.77 -6.04
C ALA A 109 -17.09 7.63 -6.81
N THR A 110 -16.32 7.97 -7.83
CA THR A 110 -15.55 7.04 -8.65
C THR A 110 -14.08 7.48 -8.73
N TYR A 111 -13.20 6.52 -9.00
CA TYR A 111 -11.77 6.81 -9.19
C TYR A 111 -11.47 7.20 -10.65
N PHE A 112 -10.57 8.16 -10.84
CA PHE A 112 -9.92 8.48 -12.12
C PHE A 112 -8.40 8.61 -11.96
N GLY A 113 -7.64 8.60 -13.06
CA GLY A 113 -6.16 8.60 -13.03
C GLY A 113 -5.54 7.26 -13.43
N ASP A 114 -4.60 6.74 -12.63
CA ASP A 114 -3.86 5.50 -12.95
C ASP A 114 -4.78 4.29 -13.10
N GLU A 115 -4.91 3.77 -14.33
CA GLU A 115 -5.83 2.68 -14.65
C GLU A 115 -5.56 1.39 -13.86
N ASN A 116 -4.30 1.10 -13.52
CA ASN A 116 -3.96 -0.13 -12.80
C ASN A 116 -4.26 0.01 -11.31
N LEU A 117 -4.05 1.19 -10.73
CA LEU A 117 -4.48 1.49 -9.37
C LEU A 117 -6.01 1.49 -9.27
N ILE A 118 -6.71 2.13 -10.22
CA ILE A 118 -8.18 2.08 -10.32
C ILE A 118 -8.67 0.64 -10.36
N LYS A 119 -8.02 -0.21 -11.18
CA LYS A 119 -8.37 -1.63 -11.28
C LYS A 119 -8.15 -2.37 -9.96
N LEU A 120 -7.04 -2.12 -9.26
CA LEU A 120 -6.80 -2.66 -7.92
C LEU A 120 -7.89 -2.24 -6.96
N LEU A 121 -8.19 -0.94 -6.85
CA LEU A 121 -9.15 -0.40 -5.88
C LEU A 121 -10.59 -0.86 -6.17
N ASN A 122 -10.94 -1.07 -7.44
CA ASN A 122 -12.24 -1.57 -7.87
C ASN A 122 -12.35 -3.12 -7.92
N ASP A 123 -11.30 -3.86 -7.58
CA ASP A 123 -11.35 -5.32 -7.59
C ASP A 123 -12.23 -5.85 -6.46
N THR A 124 -13.32 -6.54 -6.81
CA THR A 124 -14.29 -7.09 -5.86
C THR A 124 -13.78 -8.34 -5.13
N THR A 125 -12.62 -8.85 -5.51
CA THR A 125 -11.97 -10.02 -4.90
C THR A 125 -10.96 -9.67 -3.81
N ASN A 126 -10.69 -8.38 -3.61
CA ASN A 126 -9.81 -7.90 -2.55
C ASN A 126 -10.36 -8.25 -1.16
N TYR A 127 -9.42 -8.53 -0.25
CA TYR A 127 -9.65 -8.45 1.18
C TYR A 127 -8.82 -7.31 1.74
N TYR A 128 -9.38 -6.51 2.64
CA TYR A 128 -8.65 -5.37 3.15
C TYR A 128 -8.95 -5.07 4.63
N SER A 129 -8.03 -4.35 5.24
CA SER A 129 -8.15 -3.73 6.56
C SER A 129 -7.65 -2.31 6.45
N TYR A 130 -8.26 -1.39 7.19
CA TYR A 130 -7.80 -0.01 7.27
C TYR A 130 -8.01 0.54 8.68
N VAL A 131 -7.26 1.59 9.01
CA VAL A 131 -7.43 2.38 10.23
C VAL A 131 -7.08 3.83 9.93
N GLU A 132 -7.86 4.75 10.48
CA GLU A 132 -7.51 6.17 10.55
C GLU A 132 -6.72 6.37 11.86
N ASP A 133 -5.47 6.83 11.77
CA ASP A 133 -4.55 6.95 12.92
C ASP A 133 -4.74 8.28 13.67
N CYS A 134 -5.21 9.34 13.00
CA CYS A 134 -5.58 10.60 13.62
C CYS A 134 -7.03 11.03 13.36
N CYS A 135 -7.50 11.83 14.31
CA CYS A 135 -8.54 12.84 14.21
C CYS A 135 -9.99 12.35 14.16
N ALA A 136 -10.70 12.56 15.27
CA ALA A 136 -12.15 12.44 15.33
C ALA A 136 -12.81 13.32 14.26
N ALA A 137 -13.99 12.90 13.77
CA ALA A 137 -14.82 13.63 12.81
C ALA A 137 -15.05 15.12 13.14
N GLU A 138 -14.84 15.50 14.41
CA GLU A 138 -14.95 16.86 14.94
C GLU A 138 -14.00 17.89 14.32
N LYS A 139 -12.90 17.48 13.68
CA LYS A 139 -11.94 18.40 13.04
C LYS A 139 -12.04 18.46 11.51
N ASP A 140 -12.94 17.69 10.91
CA ASP A 140 -13.03 17.54 9.45
C ASP A 140 -11.72 17.05 8.78
N LEU A 141 -10.88 16.36 9.56
CA LEU A 141 -9.58 15.81 9.12
C LEU A 141 -9.64 14.29 8.92
N ARG A 142 -10.81 13.75 8.56
CA ARG A 142 -10.94 12.31 8.29
C ARG A 142 -10.02 11.90 7.15
N PHE A 143 -9.41 10.73 7.28
CA PHE A 143 -8.44 10.19 6.32
C PHE A 143 -7.20 11.05 6.05
N HIS A 144 -6.85 12.00 6.93
CA HIS A 144 -5.56 12.69 6.84
C HIS A 144 -4.38 11.81 7.21
N ASP A 145 -4.57 10.89 8.15
CA ASP A 145 -3.54 9.97 8.62
C ASP A 145 -4.15 8.59 8.79
N GLY A 146 -3.51 7.58 8.21
CA GLY A 146 -4.02 6.23 8.30
C GLY A 146 -3.26 5.23 7.47
N ARG A 147 -3.81 4.02 7.48
CA ARG A 147 -3.16 2.82 6.96
C ARG A 147 -4.16 1.95 6.23
N LEU A 148 -3.72 1.37 5.12
CA LEU A 148 -4.52 0.47 4.29
C LEU A 148 -3.68 -0.76 3.94
N LEU A 149 -4.22 -1.94 4.24
CA LEU A 149 -3.68 -3.23 3.84
C LEU A 149 -4.66 -3.93 2.92
N ILE A 150 -4.22 -4.30 1.71
CA ILE A 150 -4.96 -5.08 0.72
C ILE A 150 -4.26 -6.42 0.50
N LEU A 151 -5.03 -7.50 0.61
CA LEU A 151 -4.64 -8.86 0.23
C LEU A 151 -5.39 -9.24 -1.05
N GLN A 152 -4.66 -9.66 -2.08
CA GLN A 152 -5.24 -10.18 -3.32
C GLN A 152 -4.93 -11.67 -3.48
N PRO A 153 -5.84 -12.58 -3.06
CA PRO A 153 -5.59 -14.02 -3.13
C PRO A 153 -5.25 -14.51 -4.54
N HIS A 154 -5.97 -14.05 -5.57
CA HIS A 154 -5.79 -14.53 -6.94
C HIS A 154 -4.40 -14.21 -7.51
N THR A 155 -3.91 -12.99 -7.30
CA THR A 155 -2.62 -12.53 -7.82
C THR A 155 -1.47 -12.79 -6.84
N LYS A 156 -1.81 -13.17 -5.60
CA LYS A 156 -0.92 -13.34 -4.45
C LYS A 156 -0.17 -12.07 -4.06
N MET A 157 -0.74 -10.94 -4.43
CA MET A 157 -0.18 -9.61 -4.19
C MET A 157 -0.66 -9.08 -2.84
N ILE A 158 0.25 -8.41 -2.14
CA ILE A 158 0.01 -7.69 -0.90
C ILE A 158 0.36 -6.24 -1.14
N TYR A 159 -0.53 -5.34 -0.75
CA TYR A 159 -0.31 -3.90 -0.82
C TYR A 159 -0.56 -3.31 0.55
N TYR A 160 0.45 -2.66 1.11
CA TYR A 160 0.35 -1.98 2.37
C TYR A 160 0.80 -0.54 2.17
N ALA A 161 -0.04 0.42 2.55
CA ALA A 161 0.26 1.83 2.50
C ALA A 161 -0.05 2.49 3.84
N VAL A 162 0.75 3.51 4.14
CA VAL A 162 0.53 4.49 5.21
C VAL A 162 0.59 5.86 4.57
N TRP A 163 -0.38 6.70 4.89
CA TRP A 163 -0.47 8.07 4.41
C TRP A 163 -0.55 9.01 5.61
N ASN A 164 -0.05 10.23 5.42
CA ASN A 164 -0.01 11.27 6.43
C ASN A 164 0.05 12.63 5.71
N PHE A 165 -1.08 13.35 5.71
CA PHE A 165 -1.35 14.58 4.96
C PHE A 165 -1.47 15.82 5.86
#